data_AF-A0A553FRG4-F1
#
_entry.id   AF-A0A553FRG4-F1
#
_cell.length_a   1.000
_cell.length_b   1.000
_cell.length_c   1.000
_cell.angle_alpha   90.00
_cell.angle_beta   90.00
_cell.angle_gamma   90.00
#
_symmetry.space_group_name_H-M   'P 1'
#
loop_
_entity.id
_entity.type
_entity.pdbx_description
1 polymer ?
#
loop_
_entity_poly.entity_id
_entity_poly.type
_entity_poly.pdbx_seq_one_letter_code
_entity_poly.pdbx_strand_id
1 'polypeptide(L)'
;MQRCTAFTQMYYCGMLSLYREFSGNDVVKTLLSFEEAEFLFVVADTPEKSVSDDPYAEDKTHIQLMSLPGVALKLLPEGELITGDVAVRYPQLFQTVAGKTLWDPREISELEPFRVFHARGSHHYHERSKEHYVDIWEILPDVADAAMEQLLARIDVPVELDSAFGPLVLDRCTNTFEGRAEEPGVDISIVYEGEELLLAESTNLKRKFEAPLTVINKVLSSELLDEAQRFAAAKALRAANRWRHDVALSEGNSVPAPELTASDVYAKLTPVAVEVPQRGNLSVEFDDGYLFGGHPVTVKIRRNGTPASLELDA
;
A
#
# COMPACT_ATOMS: atom_id res chain seq x y z
N MET A 1 18.37 33.15 15.88
CA MET A 1 17.66 32.28 16.86
C MET A 1 16.33 32.95 17.19
N GLN A 2 15.29 32.64 16.42
CA GLN A 2 13.91 32.90 16.80
C GLN A 2 13.28 31.54 17.05
N ARG A 3 12.97 31.30 18.33
CA ARG A 3 12.22 30.13 18.79
C ARG A 3 10.75 30.42 18.54
N CYS A 4 10.11 29.62 17.70
CA CYS A 4 8.69 29.36 17.84
C CYS A 4 8.55 28.00 18.50
N THR A 5 8.01 27.99 19.71
CA THR A 5 7.47 26.79 20.34
C THR A 5 6.09 27.13 20.87
N ALA A 6 5.08 26.52 20.25
CA ALA A 6 3.85 26.10 20.91
C ALA A 6 3.46 24.77 20.26
N PHE A 7 3.06 23.82 21.09
CA PHE A 7 3.01 22.38 20.88
C PHE A 7 2.11 21.91 19.71
N THR A 8 2.45 20.72 19.18
CA THR A 8 1.72 19.81 18.26
C THR A 8 1.79 19.96 16.74
N GLN A 9 2.40 21.00 16.17
CA GLN A 9 2.70 21.05 14.72
C GLN A 9 4.12 21.56 14.52
N MET A 10 5.06 20.69 14.16
CA MET A 10 6.39 21.12 13.73
C MET A 10 6.27 21.71 12.34
N TYR A 11 6.13 23.03 12.25
CA TYR A 11 6.30 23.73 10.98
C TYR A 11 7.79 23.76 10.65
N TYR A 12 8.16 23.07 9.57
CA TYR A 12 9.47 23.24 8.96
C TYR A 12 9.50 24.59 8.24
N CYS A 13 9.90 25.64 8.97
CA CYS A 13 10.18 26.92 8.33
C CYS A 13 11.41 26.77 7.42
N GLY A 14 11.17 26.72 6.11
CA GLY A 14 12.19 26.62 5.09
C GLY A 14 12.19 25.29 4.35
N MET A 15 12.89 25.30 3.21
CA MET A 15 13.13 24.16 2.34
C MET A 15 13.50 22.89 3.11
N LEU A 16 12.93 21.75 2.70
CA LEU A 16 13.19 20.43 3.29
C LEU A 16 14.69 20.13 3.33
N SER A 17 15.14 19.47 4.41
CA SER A 17 16.56 19.26 4.73
C SER A 17 17.36 18.69 3.58
N LEU A 18 16.81 17.71 2.85
CA LEU A 18 17.53 17.02 1.77
C LEU A 18 17.91 17.93 0.60
N TYR A 19 17.07 18.93 0.26
CA TYR A 19 17.44 19.90 -0.78
C TYR A 19 18.62 20.78 -0.35
N ARG A 20 18.76 21.06 0.95
CA ARG A 20 19.88 21.84 1.51
C ARG A 20 21.15 20.99 1.62
N GLU A 21 21.03 19.84 2.26
CA GLU A 21 22.14 18.90 2.51
C GLU A 21 22.73 18.35 1.21
N PHE A 22 21.88 18.08 0.21
CA PHE A 22 22.26 17.49 -1.07
C PHE A 22 22.05 18.44 -2.25
N SER A 23 22.22 19.75 -2.05
CA SER A 23 22.13 20.78 -3.10
C SER A 23 23.03 20.53 -4.33
N GLY A 24 24.10 19.76 -4.17
CA GLY A 24 24.99 19.33 -5.25
C GLY A 24 24.48 18.14 -6.08
N ASN A 25 23.48 17.40 -5.60
CA ASN A 25 22.94 16.19 -6.21
C ASN A 25 22.10 16.53 -7.46
N ASP A 26 22.21 15.72 -8.51
CA ASP A 26 21.53 15.98 -9.78
C ASP A 26 20.01 15.93 -9.67
N VAL A 27 19.45 15.01 -8.86
CA VAL A 27 18.00 14.93 -8.61
C VAL A 27 17.51 16.24 -7.99
N VAL A 28 18.19 16.70 -6.94
CA VAL A 28 17.86 17.95 -6.23
C VAL A 28 17.96 19.14 -7.18
N LYS A 29 19.04 19.24 -7.98
CA LYS A 29 19.21 20.32 -8.96
C LYS A 29 18.11 20.32 -10.03
N THR A 30 17.75 19.16 -10.54
CA THR A 30 16.68 19.04 -11.54
C THR A 30 15.35 19.49 -10.95
N LEU A 31 15.00 19.03 -9.75
CA LEU A 31 13.75 19.41 -9.09
C LEU A 31 13.65 20.92 -8.87
N LEU A 32 14.73 21.55 -8.41
CA LEU A 32 14.80 23.00 -8.19
C LEU A 32 14.93 23.84 -9.48
N SER A 33 15.05 23.20 -10.65
CA SER A 33 15.10 23.89 -11.95
C SER A 33 13.71 24.13 -12.55
N PHE A 34 12.68 23.47 -12.03
CA PHE A 34 11.31 23.62 -12.48
C PHE A 34 10.68 24.93 -11.99
N GLU A 35 9.58 25.31 -12.62
CA GLU A 35 8.82 26.49 -12.24
C GLU A 35 8.22 26.32 -10.85
N GLU A 36 8.33 27.37 -10.04
CA GLU A 36 7.79 27.41 -8.69
C GLU A 36 6.25 27.51 -8.73
N ALA A 37 5.61 26.69 -7.90
CA ALA A 37 4.18 26.70 -7.64
C ALA A 37 3.93 26.55 -6.14
N GLU A 38 2.88 27.19 -5.66
CA GLU A 38 2.36 27.05 -4.31
C GLU A 38 1.05 26.25 -4.39
N PHE A 39 0.85 25.28 -3.50
CA PHE A 39 -0.28 24.37 -3.58
C PHE A 39 -0.68 23.80 -2.22
N LEU A 40 -1.95 23.41 -2.15
CA LEU A 40 -2.52 22.59 -1.09
C LEU A 40 -2.60 21.15 -1.56
N PHE A 41 -2.29 20.21 -0.68
CA PHE A 41 -2.41 18.78 -0.99
C PHE A 41 -2.87 17.97 0.21
N VAL A 42 -3.39 16.77 -0.07
CA VAL A 42 -3.75 15.74 0.91
C VAL A 42 -3.17 14.41 0.44
N VAL A 43 -2.61 13.62 1.35
CA VAL A 43 -2.08 12.27 1.07
C VAL A 43 -2.88 11.20 1.82
N ALA A 44 -2.98 10.01 1.23
CA ALA A 44 -3.62 8.86 1.85
C ALA A 44 -2.69 8.09 2.79
N ASP A 45 -1.38 8.19 2.60
CA ASP A 45 -0.39 7.47 3.40
C ASP A 45 0.93 8.25 3.44
N THR A 46 1.74 7.95 4.45
CA THR A 46 3.01 8.61 4.75
C THR A 46 4.11 7.60 5.01
N PRO A 47 5.34 7.85 4.55
CA PRO A 47 6.41 6.88 4.58
C PRO A 47 7.00 6.80 5.99
N GLU A 48 7.36 5.60 6.41
CA GLU A 48 8.09 5.40 7.66
C GLU A 48 9.59 5.31 7.42
N LYS A 49 10.36 5.80 8.39
CA LYS A 49 11.80 5.57 8.45
C LYS A 49 12.07 4.11 8.78
N SER A 50 12.85 3.43 7.96
CA SER A 50 13.16 2.01 8.16
C SER A 50 14.62 1.67 7.92
N VAL A 51 15.06 0.56 8.50
CA VAL A 51 16.40 0.01 8.31
C VAL A 51 16.23 -1.46 7.94
N SER A 52 16.83 -1.86 6.82
CA SER A 52 16.85 -3.25 6.37
C SER A 52 18.29 -3.78 6.36
N ASP A 53 18.47 -5.04 6.75
CA ASP A 53 19.74 -5.74 6.56
C ASP A 53 19.87 -6.13 5.08
N ASP A 54 20.98 -5.75 4.47
CA ASP A 54 21.36 -6.14 3.12
C ASP A 54 22.87 -6.45 3.12
N PRO A 55 23.26 -7.66 3.55
CA PRO A 55 24.66 -8.01 3.78
C PRO A 55 25.51 -8.04 2.50
N TYR A 56 24.87 -7.91 1.33
CA TYR A 56 25.52 -7.93 0.02
C TYR A 56 25.59 -6.56 -0.65
N ALA A 57 24.88 -5.55 -0.13
CA ALA A 57 24.90 -4.22 -0.69
C ALA A 57 26.22 -3.48 -0.39
N GLU A 58 26.71 -2.76 -1.41
CA GLU A 58 27.85 -1.87 -1.27
C GLU A 58 27.48 -0.62 -0.48
N ASP A 59 28.43 -0.09 0.29
CA ASP A 59 28.27 1.19 0.97
C ASP A 59 28.01 2.30 -0.05
N LYS A 60 26.84 2.94 0.07
CA LYS A 60 26.39 3.96 -0.87
C LYS A 60 25.46 4.95 -0.17
N THR A 61 25.57 6.21 -0.54
CA THR A 61 24.59 7.23 -0.19
C THR A 61 24.04 7.83 -1.48
N HIS A 62 22.71 7.85 -1.63
CA HIS A 62 22.07 8.53 -2.74
C HIS A 62 20.69 9.07 -2.37
N ILE A 63 20.25 10.05 -3.15
CA ILE A 63 18.89 10.61 -3.07
C ILE A 63 18.09 10.03 -4.23
N GLN A 64 16.89 9.55 -3.92
CA GLN A 64 15.94 9.09 -4.91
C GLN A 64 14.63 9.86 -4.75
N LEU A 65 13.98 10.15 -5.87
CA LEU A 65 12.65 10.75 -5.89
C LEU A 65 11.62 9.66 -5.62
N MET A 66 10.86 9.82 -4.54
CA MET A 66 9.78 8.94 -4.12
C MET A 66 8.44 9.65 -4.32
N SER A 67 7.35 8.89 -4.26
CA SER A 67 5.99 9.42 -4.35
C SER A 67 5.15 8.95 -3.16
N LEU A 68 4.37 9.86 -2.60
CA LEU A 68 3.25 9.58 -1.73
C LEU A 68 2.00 9.38 -2.58
N PRO A 69 1.03 8.57 -2.10
CA PRO A 69 -0.28 8.48 -2.70
C PRO A 69 -1.08 9.75 -2.33
N GLY A 70 -1.04 10.76 -3.20
CA GLY A 70 -1.84 11.97 -3.06
C GLY A 70 -3.28 11.73 -3.51
N VAL A 71 -4.22 12.36 -2.82
CA VAL A 71 -5.65 12.17 -3.04
C VAL A 71 -6.40 13.46 -3.39
N ALA A 72 -5.79 14.61 -3.10
CA ALA A 72 -6.30 15.91 -3.49
C ALA A 72 -5.16 16.90 -3.72
N LEU A 73 -5.37 17.82 -4.65
CA LEU A 73 -4.43 18.88 -5.00
C LEU A 73 -5.20 20.15 -5.37
N LYS A 74 -4.72 21.31 -4.93
CA LYS A 74 -5.19 22.60 -5.42
C LYS A 74 -4.03 23.56 -5.55
N LEU A 75 -3.81 24.09 -6.76
CA LEU A 75 -2.81 25.12 -6.98
C LEU A 75 -3.31 26.45 -6.42
N LEU A 76 -2.43 27.23 -5.78
CA LEU A 76 -2.75 28.54 -5.24
C LEU A 76 -2.29 29.66 -6.18
N PRO A 77 -2.94 30.83 -6.16
CA PRO A 77 -4.09 31.19 -5.31
C PRO A 77 -5.46 30.76 -5.86
N GLU A 78 -5.60 30.57 -7.17
CA GLU A 78 -6.91 30.39 -7.84
C GLU A 78 -7.04 29.09 -8.66
N GLY A 79 -6.22 28.08 -8.37
CA GLY A 79 -6.33 26.79 -9.03
C GLY A 79 -7.62 26.05 -8.67
N GLU A 80 -8.06 25.20 -9.58
CA GLU A 80 -9.15 24.26 -9.35
C GLU A 80 -8.73 23.18 -8.33
N LEU A 81 -9.70 22.72 -7.53
CA LEU A 81 -9.52 21.55 -6.67
C LEU A 81 -9.58 20.29 -7.53
N ILE A 82 -8.45 19.59 -7.61
CA ILE A 82 -8.30 18.29 -8.24
C ILE A 82 -8.46 17.22 -7.15
N THR A 83 -9.33 16.25 -7.39
CA THR A 83 -9.52 15.07 -6.54
C THR A 83 -9.22 13.81 -7.32
N GLY A 84 -8.66 12.79 -6.67
CA GLY A 84 -8.26 11.54 -7.32
C GLY A 84 -6.77 11.26 -7.10
N ASP A 85 -6.21 10.35 -7.91
CA ASP A 85 -4.81 9.96 -7.78
C ASP A 85 -3.88 11.10 -8.24
N VAL A 86 -3.07 11.59 -7.29
CA VAL A 86 -2.05 12.63 -7.50
C VAL A 86 -0.73 12.12 -6.96
N ALA A 87 0.31 12.05 -7.80
CA ALA A 87 1.64 11.69 -7.30
C ALA A 87 2.27 12.89 -6.58
N VAL A 88 2.39 12.80 -5.26
CA VAL A 88 3.02 13.83 -4.43
C VAL A 88 4.45 13.40 -4.13
N ARG A 89 5.42 14.04 -4.78
CA ARG A 89 6.80 13.57 -4.83
C ARG A 89 7.73 14.32 -3.90
N TYR A 90 8.70 13.59 -3.36
CA TYR A 90 9.70 14.11 -2.43
C TYR A 90 11.04 13.36 -2.58
N PRO A 91 12.18 14.00 -2.29
CA PRO A 91 13.45 13.31 -2.21
C PRO A 91 13.49 12.48 -0.93
N GLN A 92 14.03 11.26 -1.02
CA GLN A 92 14.30 10.39 0.13
C GLN A 92 15.78 10.01 0.15
N LEU A 93 16.33 9.92 1.36
CA LEU A 93 17.71 9.48 1.57
C LEU A 93 17.77 7.95 1.66
N PHE A 94 18.66 7.38 0.86
CA PHE A 94 19.05 5.98 0.91
C PHE A 94 20.52 5.89 1.27
N GLN A 95 20.81 5.27 2.40
CA GLN A 95 22.17 5.12 2.90
C GLN A 95 22.44 3.68 3.33
N THR A 96 23.33 3.02 2.59
CA THR A 96 23.87 1.71 2.96
C THR A 96 25.24 1.88 3.61
N VAL A 97 25.40 1.32 4.81
CA VAL A 97 26.68 1.24 5.53
C VAL A 97 26.80 -0.12 6.21
N ALA A 98 27.88 -0.84 5.93
CA ALA A 98 28.20 -2.13 6.54
C ALA A 98 27.05 -3.16 6.44
N GLY A 99 26.45 -3.26 5.25
CA GLY A 99 25.37 -4.20 4.96
C GLY A 99 24.04 -3.85 5.62
N LYS A 100 23.83 -2.59 6.00
CA LYS A 100 22.55 -2.07 6.51
C LYS A 100 22.13 -0.87 5.68
N THR A 101 20.93 -0.93 5.13
CA THR A 101 20.35 0.15 4.32
C THR A 101 19.31 0.90 5.13
N LEU A 102 19.57 2.18 5.36
CA LEU A 102 18.64 3.15 5.92
C LEU A 102 17.81 3.79 4.81
N TRP A 103 16.50 3.84 5.03
CA TRP A 103 15.49 4.50 4.22
C TRP A 103 14.94 5.65 5.07
N ASP A 104 15.36 6.88 4.77
CA ASP A 104 15.04 8.06 5.60
C ASP A 104 14.26 9.11 4.79
N PRO A 105 12.93 9.17 4.94
CA PRO A 105 12.09 10.19 4.30
C PRO A 105 12.18 11.57 4.99
N ARG A 106 12.93 11.68 6.10
CA ARG A 106 13.14 12.92 6.87
C ARG A 106 11.81 13.55 7.30
N GLU A 107 11.65 14.86 7.06
CA GLU A 107 10.46 15.63 7.43
C GLU A 107 9.15 15.05 6.87
N ILE A 108 9.21 14.29 5.76
CA ILE A 108 8.01 13.72 5.13
C ILE A 108 7.36 12.62 5.99
N SER A 109 8.11 11.93 6.86
CA SER A 109 7.49 10.98 7.82
C SER A 109 6.69 11.65 8.93
N GLU A 110 6.74 12.97 9.05
CA GLU A 110 5.97 13.73 10.05
C GLU A 110 4.63 14.24 9.51
N LEU A 111 4.35 14.02 8.22
CA LEU A 111 3.03 14.29 7.67
C LEU A 111 2.02 13.32 8.27
N GLU A 112 0.74 13.73 8.25
CA GLU A 112 -0.38 12.93 8.72
C GLU A 112 -1.29 12.63 7.53
N PRO A 113 -1.69 11.36 7.30
CA PRO A 113 -2.68 11.03 6.29
C PRO A 113 -3.98 11.84 6.47
N PHE A 114 -4.66 12.12 5.35
CA PHE A 114 -5.95 12.82 5.31
C PHE A 114 -5.97 14.20 5.99
N ARG A 115 -4.83 14.89 5.96
CA ARG A 115 -4.71 16.27 6.39
C ARG A 115 -4.31 17.18 5.23
N VAL A 116 -4.80 18.43 5.27
CA VAL A 116 -4.40 19.46 4.30
C VAL A 116 -3.04 20.00 4.69
N PHE A 117 -2.12 19.95 3.73
CA PHE A 117 -0.80 20.57 3.84
C PHE A 117 -0.65 21.67 2.80
N HIS A 118 -0.03 22.77 3.22
CA HIS A 118 0.37 23.85 2.35
C HIS A 118 1.84 23.69 2.01
N ALA A 119 2.18 23.72 0.72
CA ALA A 119 3.55 23.54 0.27
C ALA A 119 3.91 24.45 -0.91
N ARG A 120 5.22 24.62 -1.07
CA ARG A 120 5.84 25.18 -2.27
C ARG A 120 6.65 24.10 -2.95
N GLY A 121 6.60 24.10 -4.28
CA GLY A 121 7.52 23.34 -5.10
C GLY A 121 7.21 23.47 -6.58
N SER A 122 6.99 22.39 -7.30
CA SER A 122 6.59 22.46 -8.72
C SER A 122 5.38 21.60 -9.03
N HIS A 123 4.60 22.01 -10.02
CA HIS A 123 3.43 21.30 -10.53
C HIS A 123 3.66 20.84 -11.95
N HIS A 124 3.15 19.66 -12.25
CA HIS A 124 3.25 19.05 -13.56
C HIS A 124 1.96 18.33 -13.92
N TYR A 125 1.77 18.16 -15.23
CA TYR A 125 0.66 17.41 -15.78
C TYR A 125 1.16 16.47 -16.88
N HIS A 126 0.89 15.18 -16.72
CA HIS A 126 1.25 14.18 -17.72
C HIS A 126 0.09 13.98 -18.70
N GLU A 127 0.20 14.59 -19.90
CA GLU A 127 -0.91 14.63 -20.86
C GLU A 127 -1.46 13.25 -21.29
N ARG A 128 -0.61 12.22 -21.31
CA ARG A 128 -0.97 10.88 -21.78
C ARG A 128 -1.74 10.08 -20.72
N SER A 129 -1.31 10.14 -19.46
CA SER A 129 -2.01 9.46 -18.36
C SER A 129 -3.09 10.32 -17.73
N LYS A 130 -3.14 11.62 -18.07
CA LYS A 130 -4.07 12.60 -17.49
C LYS A 130 -3.88 12.78 -15.98
N GLU A 131 -2.66 12.54 -15.48
CA GLU A 131 -2.32 12.58 -14.07
C GLU A 131 -1.62 13.89 -13.71
N HIS A 132 -1.94 14.40 -12.52
CA HIS A 132 -1.21 15.50 -11.90
C HIS A 132 -0.14 14.94 -10.97
N TYR A 133 0.99 15.63 -10.93
CA TYR A 133 2.01 15.36 -9.92
C TYR A 133 2.69 16.64 -9.48
N VAL A 134 3.14 16.64 -8.23
CA VAL A 134 3.82 17.78 -7.62
C VAL A 134 5.12 17.33 -6.97
N ASP A 135 6.11 18.22 -6.94
CA ASP A 135 7.34 18.02 -6.14
C ASP A 135 7.28 18.95 -4.94
N ILE A 136 7.44 18.42 -3.73
CA ILE A 136 7.45 19.24 -2.50
C ILE A 136 8.87 19.71 -2.22
N TRP A 137 9.09 21.02 -2.17
CA TRP A 137 10.38 21.60 -1.76
C TRP A 137 10.35 22.13 -0.33
N GLU A 138 9.19 22.62 0.11
CA GLU A 138 8.99 23.28 1.40
C GLU A 138 7.55 23.05 1.88
N ILE A 139 7.38 22.73 3.16
CA ILE A 139 6.07 22.76 3.83
C ILE A 139 5.90 24.15 4.44
N LEU A 140 4.84 24.84 4.04
CA LEU A 140 4.54 26.21 4.44
C LEU A 140 3.55 26.24 5.62
N PRO A 141 3.41 27.39 6.31
CA PRO A 141 2.36 27.56 7.31
C PRO A 141 0.97 27.34 6.70
N ASP A 142 0.05 26.78 7.50
CA ASP A 142 -1.30 26.44 7.05
C ASP A 142 -2.03 27.68 6.49
N VAL A 143 -2.77 27.47 5.40
CA VAL A 143 -3.69 28.45 4.84
C VAL A 143 -5.08 27.84 4.76
N ALA A 144 -6.08 28.59 5.21
CA ALA A 144 -7.46 28.13 5.19
C ALA A 144 -7.98 28.07 3.75
N ASP A 145 -8.60 26.95 3.39
CA ASP A 145 -9.26 26.76 2.11
C ASP A 145 -10.57 25.99 2.29
N ALA A 146 -11.69 26.68 2.10
CA ALA A 146 -13.01 26.13 2.38
C ALA A 146 -13.34 24.90 1.52
N ALA A 147 -12.79 24.78 0.30
CA ALA A 147 -13.06 23.63 -0.56
C ALA A 147 -12.32 22.40 -0.07
N MET A 148 -11.06 22.55 0.33
CA MET A 148 -10.27 21.48 0.95
C MET A 148 -10.84 21.04 2.31
N GLU A 149 -11.28 21.98 3.15
CA GLU A 149 -11.91 21.67 4.44
C GLU A 149 -13.22 20.89 4.26
N GLN A 150 -14.06 21.29 3.29
CA GLN A 150 -15.28 20.55 2.95
C GLN A 150 -14.99 19.16 2.39
N LEU A 151 -13.90 18.99 1.65
CA LEU A 151 -13.46 17.68 1.18
C LEU A 151 -13.07 16.77 2.35
N LEU A 152 -12.23 17.26 3.28
CA LEU A 152 -11.83 16.48 4.46
C LEU A 152 -13.02 16.07 5.32
N ALA A 153 -13.96 16.97 5.58
CA ALA A 153 -15.16 16.66 6.37
C ALA A 153 -16.02 15.54 5.76
N ARG A 154 -15.93 15.31 4.44
CA ARG A 154 -16.61 14.20 3.76
C ARG A 154 -15.83 12.88 3.86
N ILE A 155 -14.51 12.93 3.99
CA ILE A 155 -13.64 11.75 4.13
C ILE A 155 -13.84 11.08 5.50
N ASP A 156 -14.12 11.86 6.54
CA ASP A 156 -14.39 11.37 7.90
C ASP A 156 -15.62 10.46 7.99
N VAL A 157 -16.49 10.47 6.97
CA VAL A 157 -17.66 9.59 6.91
C VAL A 157 -17.23 8.21 6.38
N PRO A 158 -17.45 7.12 7.14
CA PRO A 158 -17.19 5.77 6.67
C PRO A 158 -18.04 5.44 5.45
N VAL A 159 -17.45 4.72 4.50
CA VAL A 159 -18.14 4.19 3.33
C VAL A 159 -18.21 2.68 3.50
N GLU A 160 -19.42 2.13 3.47
CA GLU A 160 -19.67 0.73 3.81
C GLU A 160 -20.35 -0.02 2.67
N LEU A 161 -20.03 -1.31 2.55
CA LEU A 161 -20.74 -2.29 1.73
C LEU A 161 -21.34 -3.38 2.62
N ASP A 162 -22.64 -3.62 2.47
CA ASP A 162 -23.32 -4.70 3.16
C ASP A 162 -22.94 -6.07 2.55
N SER A 163 -22.34 -6.96 3.34
CA SER A 163 -22.09 -8.36 2.96
C SER A 163 -22.84 -9.33 3.87
N ALA A 164 -22.88 -10.61 3.50
CA ALA A 164 -23.45 -11.67 4.35
C ALA A 164 -22.63 -11.90 5.64
N PHE A 165 -21.39 -11.42 5.69
CA PHE A 165 -20.45 -11.59 6.81
C PHE A 165 -20.37 -10.36 7.72
N GLY A 166 -21.10 -9.29 7.40
CA GLY A 166 -21.03 -8.00 8.09
C GLY A 166 -20.69 -6.84 7.13
N PRO A 167 -20.64 -5.61 7.64
CA PRO A 167 -20.24 -4.46 6.84
C PRO A 167 -18.76 -4.57 6.46
N LEU A 168 -18.44 -4.29 5.20
CA LEU A 168 -17.08 -4.04 4.72
C LEU A 168 -16.88 -2.53 4.66
N VAL A 169 -15.81 -2.02 5.27
CA VAL A 169 -15.52 -0.59 5.38
C VAL A 169 -14.41 -0.23 4.41
N LEU A 170 -14.57 0.85 3.64
CA LEU A 170 -13.53 1.35 2.75
C LEU A 170 -12.33 1.86 3.56
N ASP A 171 -11.21 1.16 3.45
CA ASP A 171 -9.90 1.68 3.77
C ASP A 171 -9.39 2.48 2.55
N ARG A 172 -9.24 3.79 2.76
CA ARG A 172 -8.80 4.74 1.73
C ARG A 172 -7.28 4.76 1.56
N CYS A 173 -6.51 4.16 2.47
CA CYS A 173 -5.07 4.02 2.33
C CYS A 173 -4.73 2.91 1.34
N THR A 174 -5.45 1.80 1.42
CA THR A 174 -5.23 0.59 0.62
C THR A 174 -6.14 0.51 -0.62
N ASN A 175 -7.13 1.39 -0.73
CA ASN A 175 -8.17 1.36 -1.77
C ASN A 175 -8.98 0.07 -1.76
N THR A 176 -9.26 -0.46 -0.57
CA THR A 176 -9.97 -1.74 -0.41
C THR A 176 -11.11 -1.61 0.59
N PHE A 177 -12.22 -2.29 0.32
CA PHE A 177 -13.25 -2.53 1.32
C PHE A 177 -12.84 -3.72 2.16
N GLU A 178 -12.63 -3.50 3.45
CA GLU A 178 -12.11 -4.47 4.40
C GLU A 178 -13.18 -4.90 5.39
N GLY A 179 -13.17 -6.17 5.78
CA GLY A 179 -14.00 -6.71 6.84
C GLY A 179 -13.55 -8.11 7.24
N ARG A 180 -14.32 -8.76 8.12
CA ARG A 180 -13.94 -10.07 8.65
C ARG A 180 -15.09 -11.06 8.60
N ALA A 181 -14.83 -12.24 8.07
CA ALA A 181 -15.73 -13.39 8.15
C ALA A 181 -15.46 -14.14 9.47
N GLU A 182 -16.19 -13.80 10.53
CA GLU A 182 -15.90 -14.35 11.88
C GLU A 182 -16.03 -15.87 11.96
N GLU A 183 -17.06 -16.45 11.35
CA GLU A 183 -17.28 -17.91 11.38
C GLU A 183 -16.20 -18.68 10.57
N PRO A 184 -15.85 -18.27 9.33
CA PRO A 184 -14.71 -18.86 8.63
C PRO A 184 -13.33 -18.46 9.19
N GLY A 185 -13.25 -17.40 10.00
CA GLY A 185 -12.03 -16.93 10.65
C GLY A 185 -11.04 -16.18 9.75
N VAL A 186 -11.49 -15.61 8.62
CA VAL A 186 -10.64 -14.95 7.61
C VAL A 186 -11.02 -13.49 7.39
N ASP A 187 -10.05 -12.68 6.99
CA ASP A 187 -10.30 -11.31 6.55
C ASP A 187 -10.82 -11.30 5.10
N ILE A 188 -11.69 -10.34 4.77
CA ILE A 188 -12.29 -10.17 3.45
C ILE A 188 -11.90 -8.80 2.92
N SER A 189 -11.29 -8.76 1.74
CA SER A 189 -10.97 -7.51 1.04
C SER A 189 -11.60 -7.47 -0.36
N ILE A 190 -12.14 -6.31 -0.75
CA ILE A 190 -12.61 -6.04 -2.11
C ILE A 190 -11.95 -4.78 -2.64
N VAL A 191 -11.19 -4.90 -3.74
CA VAL A 191 -10.49 -3.77 -4.36
C VAL A 191 -11.47 -2.75 -4.94
N TYR A 192 -11.25 -1.46 -4.62
CA TYR A 192 -11.94 -0.33 -5.22
C TYR A 192 -11.14 0.25 -6.38
N GLU A 193 -11.58 0.01 -7.61
CA GLU A 193 -10.99 0.59 -8.84
C GLU A 193 -11.82 1.81 -9.30
N GLY A 194 -12.00 2.83 -8.46
CA GLY A 194 -12.76 4.04 -8.82
C GLY A 194 -11.91 5.31 -8.89
N GLU A 195 -12.36 6.28 -9.68
CA GLU A 195 -11.64 7.54 -9.92
C GLU A 195 -11.76 8.49 -8.70
N GLU A 196 -12.91 8.54 -8.05
CA GLU A 196 -13.13 9.36 -6.84
C GLU A 196 -13.06 8.53 -5.55
N LEU A 197 -11.85 8.09 -5.18
CA LEU A 197 -11.60 7.34 -3.94
C LEU A 197 -12.08 8.06 -2.68
N LEU A 198 -11.79 9.36 -2.57
CA LEU A 198 -12.07 10.14 -1.36
C LEU A 198 -13.56 10.21 -1.03
N LEU A 199 -14.38 10.23 -2.07
CA LEU A 199 -15.82 10.44 -1.97
C LEU A 199 -16.62 9.16 -2.23
N ALA A 200 -15.93 8.07 -2.60
CA ALA A 200 -16.44 6.76 -3.00
C ALA A 200 -17.82 6.88 -3.65
N GLU A 201 -17.84 7.56 -4.81
CA GLU A 201 -19.01 7.88 -5.66
C GLU A 201 -20.38 7.51 -5.06
N SER A 202 -20.94 8.44 -4.29
CA SER A 202 -22.20 8.38 -3.55
C SER A 202 -23.48 7.96 -4.33
N THR A 203 -23.38 7.59 -5.61
CA THR A 203 -24.54 7.28 -6.47
C THR A 203 -24.57 5.92 -7.14
N ASN A 204 -23.57 5.03 -6.98
CA ASN A 204 -23.68 3.68 -7.59
C ASN A 204 -22.86 2.55 -6.96
N LEU A 205 -22.31 2.72 -5.75
CA LEU A 205 -21.49 1.69 -5.09
C LEU A 205 -22.16 0.31 -5.06
N LYS A 206 -23.44 0.24 -4.66
CA LYS A 206 -24.18 -1.03 -4.61
C LYS A 206 -24.18 -1.79 -5.93
N ARG A 207 -24.35 -1.08 -7.06
CA ARG A 207 -24.33 -1.69 -8.39
C ARG A 207 -22.91 -2.06 -8.83
N LYS A 208 -21.92 -1.20 -8.51
CA LYS A 208 -20.50 -1.44 -8.83
C LYS A 208 -19.98 -2.71 -8.14
N PHE A 209 -20.43 -2.95 -6.91
CA PHE A 209 -20.00 -4.06 -6.07
C PHE A 209 -20.96 -5.25 -6.01
N GLU A 210 -22.09 -5.22 -6.74
CA GLU A 210 -23.07 -6.31 -6.76
C GLU A 210 -22.44 -7.67 -7.13
N ALA A 211 -21.56 -7.68 -8.14
CA ALA A 211 -20.93 -8.92 -8.60
C ALA A 211 -19.89 -9.48 -7.60
N PRO A 212 -18.90 -8.69 -7.10
CA PRO A 212 -18.03 -9.11 -6.01
C PRO A 212 -18.80 -9.62 -4.77
N LEU A 213 -19.80 -8.87 -4.30
CA LEU A 213 -20.59 -9.24 -3.13
C LEU A 213 -21.39 -10.53 -3.37
N THR A 214 -22.02 -10.68 -4.54
CA THR A 214 -22.73 -11.92 -4.90
C THR A 214 -21.81 -13.13 -4.88
N VAL A 215 -20.58 -12.96 -5.37
CA VAL A 215 -19.60 -14.03 -5.39
C VAL A 215 -19.19 -14.41 -3.97
N ILE A 216 -18.74 -13.45 -3.16
CA ILE A 216 -18.34 -13.69 -1.75
C ILE A 216 -19.46 -14.34 -0.96
N ASN A 217 -20.66 -13.75 -0.99
CA ASN A 217 -21.82 -14.23 -0.25
C ASN A 217 -22.26 -15.65 -0.68
N LYS A 218 -21.93 -16.06 -1.90
CA LYS A 218 -22.31 -17.37 -2.43
C LYS A 218 -21.30 -18.45 -2.14
N VAL A 219 -20.01 -18.15 -2.22
CA VAL A 219 -18.96 -19.19 -2.24
C VAL A 219 -18.09 -19.20 -1.00
N LEU A 220 -17.93 -18.09 -0.30
CA LEU A 220 -17.10 -18.05 0.90
C LEU A 220 -17.75 -18.88 2.01
N SER A 221 -17.10 -19.98 2.38
CA SER A 221 -17.50 -20.84 3.49
C SER A 221 -16.30 -21.61 4.02
N SER A 222 -16.42 -22.21 5.21
CA SER A 222 -15.37 -23.07 5.77
C SER A 222 -15.05 -24.26 4.86
N GLU A 223 -16.05 -24.81 4.16
CA GLU A 223 -15.84 -25.89 3.18
C GLU A 223 -15.02 -25.42 1.98
N LEU A 224 -15.28 -24.23 1.44
CA LEU A 224 -14.46 -23.66 0.37
C LEU A 224 -13.00 -23.50 0.81
N LEU A 225 -12.78 -22.95 2.02
CA LEU A 225 -11.43 -22.72 2.54
C LEU A 225 -10.67 -24.04 2.71
N ASP A 226 -11.32 -25.07 3.24
CA ASP A 226 -10.78 -26.42 3.37
C ASP A 226 -10.49 -27.06 2.00
N GLU A 227 -11.37 -26.91 1.01
CA GLU A 227 -11.12 -27.36 -0.37
C GLU A 227 -9.91 -26.63 -1.00
N ALA A 228 -9.82 -25.31 -0.81
CA ALA A 228 -8.71 -24.50 -1.29
C ALA A 228 -7.39 -24.90 -0.61
N GLN A 229 -7.41 -25.16 0.69
CA GLN A 229 -6.24 -25.61 1.47
C GLN A 229 -5.75 -26.98 1.00
N ARG A 230 -6.66 -27.94 0.77
CA ARG A 230 -6.30 -29.25 0.19
C ARG A 230 -5.71 -29.13 -1.21
N PHE A 231 -6.31 -28.27 -2.04
CA PHE A 231 -5.78 -27.99 -3.38
C PHE A 231 -4.38 -27.40 -3.31
N ALA A 232 -4.17 -26.38 -2.47
CA ALA A 232 -2.88 -25.75 -2.24
C ALA A 232 -1.85 -26.77 -1.78
N ALA A 233 -2.16 -27.58 -0.77
CA ALA A 233 -1.26 -28.58 -0.23
C ALA A 233 -0.80 -29.59 -1.28
N ALA A 234 -1.72 -30.10 -2.10
CA ALA A 234 -1.39 -31.03 -3.18
C ALA A 234 -0.51 -30.39 -4.27
N LYS A 235 -0.77 -29.11 -4.62
CA LYS A 235 -0.02 -28.39 -5.65
C LYS A 235 1.36 -27.92 -5.17
N ALA A 236 1.45 -27.49 -3.92
CA ALA A 236 2.66 -26.95 -3.30
C ALA A 236 3.66 -28.06 -2.89
N LEU A 237 3.20 -29.30 -2.68
CA LEU A 237 4.01 -30.41 -2.15
C LEU A 237 5.39 -30.58 -2.80
N ARG A 238 5.44 -30.58 -4.15
CA ARG A 238 6.71 -30.73 -4.87
C ARG A 238 7.64 -29.53 -4.64
N ALA A 239 7.09 -28.31 -4.56
CA ALA A 239 7.86 -27.13 -4.26
C ALA A 239 8.37 -27.17 -2.81
N ALA A 240 7.51 -27.51 -1.86
CA ALA A 240 7.85 -27.62 -0.44
C ALA A 240 8.99 -28.62 -0.18
N ASN A 241 8.94 -29.81 -0.80
CA ASN A 241 10.00 -30.81 -0.66
C ASN A 241 11.32 -30.37 -1.30
N ARG A 242 11.29 -29.62 -2.42
CA ARG A 242 12.50 -29.04 -3.01
C ARG A 242 13.10 -27.95 -2.11
N TRP A 243 12.27 -27.00 -1.68
CA TRP A 243 12.70 -25.92 -0.79
C TRP A 243 13.35 -26.46 0.49
N ARG A 244 12.72 -27.45 1.12
CA ARG A 244 13.26 -28.10 2.32
C ARG A 244 14.59 -28.81 2.05
N HIS A 245 14.74 -29.43 0.89
CA HIS A 245 16.00 -30.07 0.49
C HIS A 245 17.11 -29.03 0.29
N ASP A 246 16.80 -27.92 -0.37
CA ASP A 246 17.74 -26.83 -0.63
C ASP A 246 18.19 -26.15 0.67
N VAL A 247 17.26 -25.89 1.59
CA VAL A 247 17.56 -25.37 2.93
C VAL A 247 18.45 -26.35 3.71
N ALA A 248 18.11 -27.63 3.71
CA ALA A 248 18.91 -28.65 4.41
C ALA A 248 20.33 -28.75 3.84
N LEU A 249 20.50 -28.65 2.52
CA LEU A 249 21.81 -28.58 1.87
C LEU A 249 22.59 -27.33 2.30
N SER A 250 21.95 -26.15 2.30
CA SER A 250 22.63 -24.90 2.66
C SER A 250 23.05 -24.82 4.12
N GLU A 251 22.28 -25.43 5.02
CA GLU A 251 22.55 -25.44 6.47
C GLU A 251 23.51 -26.57 6.89
N GLY A 252 23.96 -27.41 5.95
CA GLY A 252 24.84 -28.56 6.26
C GLY A 252 24.13 -29.67 7.04
N ASN A 253 22.80 -29.71 6.97
CA ASN A 253 21.98 -30.75 7.59
C ASN A 253 22.06 -32.07 6.79
N SER A 254 21.51 -33.15 7.36
CA SER A 254 21.47 -34.45 6.68
C SER A 254 20.57 -34.43 5.44
N VAL A 255 21.08 -34.95 4.31
CA VAL A 255 20.40 -34.99 3.02
C VAL A 255 20.27 -36.45 2.54
N PRO A 256 19.10 -36.88 2.01
CA PRO A 256 17.91 -36.08 1.74
C PRO A 256 17.13 -35.73 3.01
N ALA A 257 16.58 -34.51 3.04
CA ALA A 257 15.64 -34.10 4.07
C ALA A 257 14.40 -35.04 4.06
N PRO A 258 13.78 -35.34 5.21
CA PRO A 258 12.56 -36.13 5.26
C PRO A 258 11.46 -35.51 4.38
N GLU A 259 10.91 -36.31 3.48
CA GLU A 259 9.84 -35.86 2.58
C GLU A 259 8.57 -35.55 3.38
N LEU A 260 7.99 -34.40 3.09
CA LEU A 260 6.64 -34.03 3.49
C LEU A 260 5.64 -34.81 2.64
N THR A 261 4.49 -35.08 3.23
CA THR A 261 3.27 -35.52 2.57
C THR A 261 2.34 -34.32 2.32
N ALA A 262 1.31 -34.50 1.48
CA ALA A 262 0.27 -33.48 1.31
C ALA A 262 -0.44 -33.13 2.64
N SER A 263 -0.54 -34.08 3.58
CA SER A 263 -1.13 -33.83 4.90
C SER A 263 -0.25 -32.91 5.76
N ASP A 264 1.08 -33.03 5.64
CA ASP A 264 2.00 -32.18 6.38
C ASP A 264 1.95 -30.74 5.87
N VAL A 265 1.88 -30.58 4.55
CA VAL A 265 1.71 -29.26 3.91
C VAL A 265 0.35 -28.67 4.30
N TYR A 266 -0.72 -29.45 4.21
CA TYR A 266 -2.06 -29.02 4.61
C TYR A 266 -2.08 -28.48 6.04
N ALA A 267 -1.48 -29.19 6.99
CA ALA A 267 -1.43 -28.79 8.39
C ALA A 267 -0.61 -27.51 8.67
N LYS A 268 0.19 -27.06 7.68
CA LYS A 268 0.98 -25.84 7.77
C LYS A 268 0.27 -24.63 7.17
N LEU A 269 -0.49 -24.83 6.10
CA LEU A 269 -1.24 -23.76 5.45
C LEU A 269 -2.42 -23.34 6.31
N THR A 270 -2.52 -22.08 6.68
CA THR A 270 -3.67 -21.52 7.41
C THR A 270 -4.31 -20.42 6.57
N PRO A 271 -5.60 -20.51 6.20
CA PRO A 271 -6.25 -19.45 5.46
C PRO A 271 -6.31 -18.18 6.33
N VAL A 272 -5.88 -17.05 5.77
CA VAL A 272 -5.82 -15.77 6.50
C VAL A 272 -6.70 -14.70 5.89
N ALA A 273 -6.73 -14.62 4.55
CA ALA A 273 -7.46 -13.58 3.84
C ALA A 273 -8.11 -14.09 2.57
N VAL A 274 -9.19 -13.40 2.18
CA VAL A 274 -9.93 -13.62 0.95
C VAL A 274 -10.05 -12.29 0.21
N GLU A 275 -9.33 -12.17 -0.90
CA GLU A 275 -9.33 -10.98 -1.74
C GLU A 275 -10.21 -11.20 -2.96
N VAL A 276 -11.07 -10.22 -3.24
CA VAL A 276 -11.93 -10.21 -4.43
C VAL A 276 -11.67 -8.96 -5.25
N PRO A 277 -10.93 -9.08 -6.37
CA PRO A 277 -10.85 -8.01 -7.34
C PRO A 277 -12.24 -7.59 -7.81
N GLN A 278 -12.41 -6.36 -8.26
CA GLN A 278 -13.72 -5.83 -8.69
C GLN A 278 -14.38 -6.68 -9.81
N ARG A 279 -13.58 -7.44 -10.57
CA ARG A 279 -14.04 -8.40 -11.59
C ARG A 279 -14.55 -9.72 -11.02
N GLY A 280 -14.55 -9.92 -9.72
CA GLY A 280 -15.28 -10.99 -9.00
C GLY A 280 -14.66 -12.39 -9.05
N ASN A 281 -13.39 -12.57 -9.42
CA ASN A 281 -12.69 -13.81 -9.04
C ASN A 281 -12.29 -13.72 -7.57
N LEU A 282 -12.04 -14.84 -6.89
CA LEU A 282 -11.50 -14.79 -5.52
C LEU A 282 -10.06 -15.28 -5.51
N SER A 283 -9.30 -14.74 -4.59
CA SER A 283 -8.02 -15.29 -4.16
C SER A 283 -8.16 -15.64 -2.68
N VAL A 284 -7.70 -16.82 -2.28
CA VAL A 284 -7.55 -17.19 -0.87
C VAL A 284 -6.07 -17.19 -0.57
N GLU A 285 -5.67 -16.36 0.37
CA GLU A 285 -4.30 -16.27 0.88
C GLU A 285 -4.14 -17.17 2.10
N PHE A 286 -3.01 -17.87 2.14
CA PHE A 286 -2.62 -18.74 3.23
C PHE A 286 -1.29 -18.29 3.83
N ASP A 287 -1.26 -18.19 5.17
CA ASP A 287 -0.01 -18.24 5.93
C ASP A 287 0.58 -19.65 5.76
N ASP A 288 1.84 -19.73 5.35
CA ASP A 288 2.52 -20.98 5.05
C ASP A 288 3.15 -21.64 6.28
N GLY A 289 3.09 -21.00 7.46
CA GLY A 289 3.71 -21.47 8.68
C GLY A 289 5.24 -21.64 8.56
N TYR A 290 5.88 -20.76 7.79
CA TYR A 290 7.28 -20.76 7.39
C TYR A 290 7.71 -21.91 6.46
N LEU A 291 6.78 -22.55 5.75
CA LEU A 291 7.11 -23.64 4.83
C LEU A 291 7.99 -23.17 3.64
N PHE A 292 7.75 -21.96 3.19
CA PHE A 292 8.44 -21.21 2.14
C PHE A 292 9.01 -19.90 2.70
N GLY A 293 9.53 -19.92 3.93
CA GLY A 293 10.16 -18.74 4.52
C GLY A 293 9.19 -17.62 4.94
N GLY A 294 7.88 -17.89 5.00
CA GLY A 294 6.86 -16.90 5.37
C GLY A 294 6.24 -16.19 4.18
N HIS A 295 6.52 -16.63 2.95
CA HIS A 295 5.89 -16.09 1.76
C HIS A 295 4.44 -16.57 1.64
N PRO A 296 3.49 -15.68 1.30
CA PRO A 296 2.10 -16.04 1.19
C PRO A 296 1.89 -17.06 0.07
N VAL A 297 0.98 -18.01 0.32
CA VAL A 297 0.54 -18.98 -0.67
C VAL A 297 -0.85 -18.59 -1.11
N THR A 298 -1.03 -18.30 -2.40
CA THR A 298 -2.30 -17.77 -2.92
C THR A 298 -2.98 -18.77 -3.84
N VAL A 299 -4.23 -19.12 -3.55
CA VAL A 299 -5.06 -19.95 -4.43
C VAL A 299 -6.06 -19.07 -5.16
N LYS A 300 -6.03 -19.07 -6.50
CA LYS A 300 -7.08 -18.44 -7.30
C LYS A 300 -8.29 -19.37 -7.41
N ILE A 301 -9.44 -18.84 -7.02
CA ILE A 301 -10.74 -19.50 -7.03
C ILE A 301 -11.62 -18.87 -8.11
N ARG A 302 -12.26 -19.71 -8.91
CA ARG A 302 -13.24 -19.26 -9.92
C ARG A 302 -14.52 -18.77 -9.25
N ARG A 303 -15.31 -17.96 -9.96
CA ARG A 303 -16.63 -17.47 -9.50
C ARG A 303 -17.62 -18.54 -9.01
N ASN A 304 -17.42 -19.81 -9.38
CA ASN A 304 -18.23 -20.94 -8.96
C ASN A 304 -17.70 -21.66 -7.71
N GLY A 305 -16.64 -21.16 -7.07
CA GLY A 305 -16.00 -21.76 -5.90
C GLY A 305 -14.92 -22.78 -6.23
N THR A 306 -14.63 -23.09 -7.50
CA THR A 306 -13.62 -24.13 -7.82
C THR A 306 -12.19 -23.57 -7.78
N PRO A 307 -11.25 -24.19 -7.02
CA PRO A 307 -9.83 -23.86 -7.10
C PRO A 307 -9.24 -24.09 -8.50
N ALA A 308 -8.48 -23.12 -9.01
CA ALA A 308 -7.97 -23.14 -10.38
C ALA A 308 -6.45 -23.15 -10.47
N SER A 309 -5.77 -22.30 -9.70
CA SER A 309 -4.31 -22.18 -9.73
C SER A 309 -3.76 -21.84 -8.36
N LEU A 310 -2.47 -22.15 -8.18
CA LEU A 310 -1.67 -21.82 -7.02
C LEU A 310 -0.58 -20.85 -7.47
N GLU A 311 -0.43 -19.76 -6.75
CA GLU A 311 0.67 -18.81 -6.84
C GLU A 311 1.51 -18.97 -5.56
N LEU A 312 2.83 -19.08 -5.74
CA LEU A 312 3.81 -19.16 -4.67
C LEU A 312 4.69 -17.93 -4.83
N ASP A 313 4.59 -16.98 -3.91
CA ASP A 313 5.39 -15.75 -3.95
C ASP A 313 6.76 -15.95 -3.28
N ALA A 314 7.38 -17.12 -3.54
CA ALA A 314 8.62 -17.63 -2.92
C ALA A 314 9.78 -17.79 -3.93
#